data_AF-A0A8I1Q7E1-F1
#
_entry.id   AF-A0A8I1Q7E1-F1
#
_cell.length_a   1.000
_cell.length_b   1.000
_cell.length_c   1.000
_cell.angle_alpha   90.00
_cell.angle_beta   90.00
_cell.angle_gamma   90.00
#
_symmetry.space_group_name_H-M   'P 1'
#
loop_
_entity.id
_entity.type
_entity.pdbx_description
1 polymer ?
#
loop_
_entity_poly.entity_id
_entity_poly.type
_entity_poly.pdbx_seq_one_letter_code
_entity_poly.pdbx_strand_id
1 'polypeptide(L)'
;MITATPPFALPRLNAANKERYLHYAMQILEAQKHMLGEDGKNLLHYLLKNRERYERMTHYPQGDRIDSVSGAQYFYHCHRENFASTEHGHFHCFLRYKNIPTSIKPSALKDWDYYIENPMTHIIAIAMNQMGQPIRLFTVNRWVTSEIWYDASNMSKIIKNYQLNLTHSYWSVLDHWVEGIIHLFTPQITWLHRQRDRYMQHQIDSGNVNPYTDRSLEELSELSIDLKKQIEWVIQ
;
A
#
# COMPACT_ATOMS: atom_id res chain seq x y z
N MET A 1 29.79 -1.84 -3.81
CA MET A 1 28.89 -2.66 -4.67
C MET A 1 27.68 -3.03 -3.83
N ILE A 2 26.48 -2.59 -4.22
CA ILE A 2 25.23 -3.03 -3.59
C ILE A 2 25.20 -4.56 -3.74
N THR A 3 25.14 -5.29 -2.64
CA THR A 3 24.89 -6.73 -2.72
C THR A 3 23.54 -6.91 -3.41
N ALA A 4 23.51 -7.69 -4.49
CA ALA A 4 22.29 -7.90 -5.27
C ALA A 4 21.14 -8.29 -4.32
N THR A 5 20.07 -7.50 -4.35
CA THR A 5 18.89 -7.74 -3.54
C THR A 5 18.37 -9.15 -3.83
N PRO A 6 18.22 -10.03 -2.83
CA PRO A 6 17.75 -11.39 -3.08
C PRO A 6 16.33 -11.34 -3.66
N PRO A 7 16.03 -12.12 -4.70
CA PRO A 7 14.70 -12.13 -5.30
C PRO A 7 13.65 -12.49 -4.25
N PHE A 8 12.47 -11.88 -4.35
CA PHE A 8 11.35 -12.26 -3.50
C PHE A 8 10.90 -13.68 -3.81
N ALA A 9 10.64 -14.46 -2.76
CA ALA A 9 10.05 -15.79 -2.84
C ALA A 9 8.89 -15.88 -1.86
N LEU A 10 7.77 -16.45 -2.31
CA LEU A 10 6.61 -16.67 -1.47
C LEU A 10 6.94 -17.71 -0.39
N PRO A 11 6.58 -17.46 0.88
CA PRO A 11 6.88 -18.40 1.95
C PRO A 11 5.97 -19.62 1.87
N ARG A 12 6.43 -20.75 2.42
CA ARG A 12 5.55 -21.89 2.69
C ARG A 12 4.56 -21.52 3.80
N LEU A 13 3.29 -21.85 3.60
CA LEU A 13 2.22 -21.56 4.55
C LEU A 13 1.99 -22.72 5.51
N ASN A 14 1.79 -22.40 6.79
CA ASN A 14 1.16 -23.32 7.72
C ASN A 14 -0.37 -23.20 7.61
N ALA A 15 -1.11 -24.11 8.24
CA ALA A 15 -2.57 -24.14 8.15
C ALA A 15 -3.24 -22.81 8.55
N ALA A 16 -2.82 -22.22 9.68
CA ALA A 16 -3.38 -20.97 10.17
C ALA A 16 -3.14 -19.78 9.23
N ASN A 17 -1.94 -19.67 8.65
CA ASN A 17 -1.66 -18.64 7.66
C ASN A 17 -2.41 -18.90 6.34
N LYS A 18 -2.55 -20.16 5.92
CA LYS A 18 -3.32 -20.54 4.73
C LYS A 18 -4.78 -20.12 4.86
N GLU A 19 -5.42 -20.44 5.99
CA GLU A 19 -6.79 -20.02 6.29
C GLU A 19 -6.94 -18.50 6.27
N ARG A 20 -6.03 -17.79 6.96
CA ARG A 20 -6.03 -16.31 6.99
C ARG A 20 -5.89 -15.70 5.59
N TYR A 21 -4.95 -16.17 4.77
CA TYR A 21 -4.77 -15.62 3.43
C TYR A 21 -5.92 -16.01 2.49
N LEU A 22 -6.54 -17.18 2.69
CA LEU A 22 -7.72 -17.59 1.93
C LEU A 22 -8.90 -16.67 2.21
N HIS A 23 -9.12 -16.30 3.48
CA HIS A 23 -10.13 -15.33 3.85
C HIS A 23 -9.96 -14.00 3.08
N TYR A 24 -8.75 -13.43 3.07
CA TYR A 24 -8.51 -12.18 2.33
C TYR A 24 -8.57 -12.34 0.81
N ALA A 25 -8.18 -13.50 0.28
CA ALA A 25 -8.37 -13.81 -1.13
C ALA A 25 -9.87 -13.82 -1.50
N MET A 26 -10.72 -14.45 -0.69
CA MET A 26 -12.17 -14.44 -0.88
C MET A 26 -12.74 -13.02 -0.80
N GLN A 27 -12.35 -12.25 0.23
CA GLN A 27 -12.75 -10.85 0.40
C GLN A 27 -12.44 -9.99 -0.84
N ILE A 28 -11.24 -10.13 -1.42
CA ILE A 28 -10.86 -9.41 -2.65
C ILE A 28 -11.76 -9.82 -3.82
N LEU A 29 -11.96 -11.12 -4.03
CA LEU A 29 -12.75 -11.63 -5.15
C LEU A 29 -14.22 -11.23 -5.05
N GLU A 30 -14.79 -11.27 -3.84
CA GLU A 30 -16.15 -10.79 -3.58
C GLU A 30 -16.26 -9.30 -3.88
N ALA A 31 -15.34 -8.48 -3.37
CA ALA A 31 -15.33 -7.05 -3.64
C ALA A 31 -15.19 -6.74 -5.14
N GLN A 32 -14.30 -7.45 -5.86
CA GLN A 32 -14.17 -7.30 -7.31
C GLN A 32 -15.47 -7.67 -8.03
N LYS A 33 -16.10 -8.78 -7.66
CA LYS A 33 -17.40 -9.19 -8.22
C LYS A 33 -18.47 -8.11 -8.02
N HIS A 34 -18.53 -7.50 -6.84
CA HIS A 34 -19.47 -6.40 -6.57
C HIS A 34 -19.18 -5.14 -7.40
N MET A 35 -17.90 -4.81 -7.64
CA MET A 35 -17.51 -3.64 -8.44
C MET A 35 -17.69 -3.84 -9.94
N LEU A 36 -17.63 -5.08 -10.43
CA LEU A 36 -17.70 -5.38 -11.87
C LEU A 36 -19.07 -5.06 -12.49
N GLY A 37 -20.15 -5.14 -11.69
CA GLY A 37 -21.52 -4.85 -12.14
C GLY A 37 -21.97 -5.67 -13.37
N GLU A 38 -23.16 -5.37 -13.91
CA GLU A 38 -23.67 -6.06 -15.12
C GLU A 38 -23.09 -5.48 -16.42
N ASP A 39 -22.59 -4.24 -16.41
CA ASP A 39 -22.13 -3.52 -17.62
C ASP A 39 -20.62 -3.64 -17.90
N GLY A 40 -19.90 -4.58 -17.26
CA GLY A 40 -18.44 -4.70 -17.42
C GLY A 40 -17.65 -3.53 -16.84
N LYS A 41 -18.19 -2.88 -15.79
CA LYS A 41 -17.47 -1.88 -14.99
C LYS A 41 -16.31 -2.56 -14.26
N ASN A 42 -15.38 -1.78 -13.74
CA ASN A 42 -14.28 -2.28 -12.94
C ASN A 42 -14.02 -1.36 -11.75
N LEU A 43 -13.01 -1.67 -10.94
CA LEU A 43 -12.63 -0.89 -9.78
C LEU A 43 -12.36 0.59 -10.10
N LEU A 44 -11.78 0.89 -11.28
CA LEU A 44 -11.55 2.29 -11.69
C LEU A 44 -12.87 3.01 -11.98
N HIS A 45 -13.79 2.37 -12.71
CA HIS A 45 -15.13 2.93 -12.92
C HIS A 45 -15.87 3.17 -11.59
N TYR A 46 -15.71 2.24 -10.65
CA TYR A 46 -16.30 2.34 -9.32
C TYR A 46 -15.74 3.55 -8.53
N LEU A 47 -14.43 3.82 -8.61
CA LEU A 47 -13.80 4.99 -8.00
C LEU A 47 -14.31 6.33 -8.54
N LEU A 48 -14.71 6.39 -9.81
CA LEU A 48 -15.25 7.61 -10.41
C LEU A 48 -16.64 7.97 -9.86
N LYS A 49 -17.42 6.98 -9.40
CA LYS A 49 -18.80 7.15 -8.96
C LYS A 49 -19.66 7.90 -9.99
N ASN A 50 -19.85 9.21 -9.81
CA ASN A 50 -20.65 10.08 -10.68
C ASN A 50 -19.78 11.03 -11.54
N ARG A 51 -18.45 10.86 -11.52
CA ARG A 51 -17.53 11.68 -12.32
C ARG A 51 -17.29 11.04 -13.68
N GLU A 52 -17.12 11.88 -14.70
CA GLU A 52 -16.88 11.42 -16.06
C GLU A 52 -15.42 11.00 -16.30
N ARG A 53 -14.46 11.62 -15.61
CA ARG A 53 -13.02 11.38 -15.80
C ARG A 53 -12.20 11.60 -14.55
N TYR A 54 -11.01 11.02 -14.55
CA TYR A 54 -9.98 11.29 -13.56
C TYR A 54 -9.30 12.62 -13.80
N GLU A 55 -8.96 13.30 -12.70
CA GLU A 55 -8.17 14.51 -12.65
C GLU A 55 -6.82 14.19 -12.02
N ARG A 56 -5.74 14.70 -12.62
CA ARG A 56 -4.37 14.40 -12.19
C ARG A 56 -4.14 14.93 -10.78
N MET A 57 -3.47 14.13 -9.94
CA MET A 57 -3.19 14.44 -8.52
C MET A 57 -4.44 14.61 -7.65
N THR A 58 -5.65 14.41 -8.18
CA THR A 58 -6.88 14.43 -7.38
C THR A 58 -7.03 13.11 -6.66
N HIS A 59 -7.44 13.18 -5.39
CA HIS A 59 -7.68 12.01 -4.56
C HIS A 59 -9.09 11.45 -4.79
N TYR A 60 -9.16 10.13 -4.86
CA TYR A 60 -10.39 9.36 -5.01
C TYR A 60 -10.43 8.24 -3.96
N PRO A 61 -11.55 8.07 -3.24
CA PRO A 61 -12.67 9.00 -3.10
C PRO A 61 -12.27 10.38 -2.57
N GLN A 62 -13.10 11.38 -2.82
CA GLN A 62 -12.86 12.73 -2.30
C GLN A 62 -12.89 12.74 -0.77
N GLY A 63 -11.90 13.39 -0.15
CA GLY A 63 -11.74 13.44 1.30
C GLY A 63 -11.00 12.23 1.89
N ASP A 64 -10.40 11.41 1.04
CA ASP A 64 -9.77 10.14 1.38
C ASP A 64 -10.75 9.16 2.04
N ARG A 65 -10.28 7.94 2.26
CA ARG A 65 -10.98 6.95 3.07
C ARG A 65 -10.22 6.83 4.37
N ILE A 66 -10.87 7.17 5.47
CA ILE A 66 -10.26 7.22 6.80
C ILE A 66 -11.20 6.51 7.77
N ASP A 67 -10.74 5.38 8.33
CA ASP A 67 -11.36 4.78 9.50
C ASP A 67 -10.77 5.43 10.75
N SER A 68 -11.58 6.23 11.45
CA SER A 68 -11.13 6.94 12.66
C SER A 68 -10.88 6.02 13.86
N VAL A 69 -11.42 4.80 13.85
CA VAL A 69 -11.30 3.83 14.95
C VAL A 69 -10.01 3.04 14.81
N SER A 70 -9.75 2.49 13.63
CA SER A 70 -8.54 1.71 13.36
C SER A 70 -7.35 2.57 12.93
N GLY A 71 -7.60 3.78 12.44
CA GLY A 71 -6.59 4.66 11.85
C GLY A 71 -6.17 4.28 10.44
N ALA A 72 -6.77 3.26 9.82
CA ALA A 72 -6.48 2.89 8.45
C ALA A 72 -6.96 3.99 7.50
N GLN A 73 -6.11 4.35 6.54
CA GLN A 73 -6.41 5.39 5.57
C GLN A 73 -5.91 5.00 4.19
N TYR A 74 -6.67 5.32 3.15
CA TYR A 74 -6.18 5.27 1.78
C TYR A 74 -6.80 6.34 0.89
N PHE A 75 -6.11 6.62 -0.20
CA PHE A 75 -6.68 7.32 -1.35
C PHE A 75 -6.07 6.76 -2.63
N TYR A 76 -6.76 6.94 -3.75
CA TYR A 76 -6.28 6.67 -5.10
C TYR A 76 -6.02 7.98 -5.83
N HIS A 77 -4.94 8.06 -6.61
CA HIS A 77 -4.74 9.15 -7.57
C HIS A 77 -4.15 8.65 -8.89
N CYS A 78 -4.35 9.43 -9.95
CA CYS A 78 -3.75 9.18 -11.25
C CYS A 78 -2.58 10.13 -11.52
N HIS A 79 -1.51 9.57 -12.08
CA HIS A 79 -0.44 10.33 -12.71
C HIS A 79 -0.73 10.51 -14.21
N ARG A 80 0.13 11.24 -14.94
CA ARG A 80 0.08 11.15 -16.41
C ARG A 80 0.35 9.69 -16.79
N GLU A 81 -0.39 9.17 -17.77
CA GLU A 81 -0.17 7.81 -18.26
C GLU A 81 1.30 7.64 -18.64
N ASN A 82 1.99 6.75 -17.91
CA ASN A 82 3.30 6.31 -18.30
C ASN A 82 3.12 5.04 -19.14
N PHE A 83 3.11 5.21 -20.46
CA PHE A 83 2.96 4.10 -21.40
C PHE A 83 4.02 3.00 -21.22
N ALA A 84 5.17 3.30 -20.60
CA ALA A 84 6.19 2.30 -20.29
C ALA A 84 5.82 1.40 -19.10
N SER A 85 5.10 1.92 -18.09
CA SER A 85 4.71 1.14 -16.91
C SER A 85 3.29 0.55 -17.01
N THR A 86 2.47 1.01 -17.97
CA THR A 86 1.04 0.70 -18.08
C THR A 86 0.22 1.09 -16.85
N GLU A 87 0.80 1.87 -15.96
CA GLU A 87 0.17 2.36 -14.75
C GLU A 87 -0.81 3.48 -15.08
N HIS A 88 -2.07 3.30 -14.67
CA HIS A 88 -3.11 4.32 -14.75
C HIS A 88 -3.07 5.24 -13.53
N GLY A 89 -2.79 4.67 -12.36
CA GLY A 89 -2.67 5.37 -11.09
C GLY A 89 -2.49 4.38 -9.96
N HIS A 90 -2.39 4.88 -8.73
CA HIS A 90 -2.14 4.03 -7.57
C HIS A 90 -2.87 4.50 -6.33
N PHE A 91 -3.13 3.52 -5.46
CA PHE A 91 -3.51 3.79 -4.09
C PHE A 91 -2.27 4.13 -3.27
N HIS A 92 -2.39 5.08 -2.35
CA HIS A 92 -1.52 5.16 -1.18
C HIS A 92 -2.28 4.71 0.04
N CYS A 93 -1.70 3.80 0.81
CA CYS A 93 -2.30 3.24 2.02
C CYS A 93 -1.46 3.62 3.24
N PHE A 94 -2.12 4.03 4.32
CA PHE A 94 -1.51 4.58 5.52
C PHE A 94 -2.14 4.01 6.79
N LEU A 95 -1.37 4.00 7.87
CA LEU A 95 -1.90 3.82 9.22
C LEU A 95 -1.57 5.03 10.08
N ARG A 96 -2.60 5.60 10.72
CA ARG A 96 -2.43 6.75 11.61
C ARG A 96 -1.62 6.38 12.85
N TYR A 97 -0.72 7.27 13.23
CA TYR A 97 0.24 7.07 14.31
C TYR A 97 -0.42 6.71 15.64
N LYS A 98 -1.55 7.34 15.97
CA LYS A 98 -2.30 7.07 17.21
C LYS A 98 -2.78 5.62 17.33
N ASN A 99 -2.87 4.91 16.20
CA ASN A 99 -3.34 3.53 16.12
C ASN A 99 -2.22 2.51 15.96
N ILE A 100 -0.96 2.98 15.94
CA ILE A 100 0.20 2.09 15.99
C ILE A 100 0.45 1.72 17.47
N PRO A 101 0.61 0.42 17.81
CA PRO A 101 0.89 0.00 19.18
C PRO A 101 2.06 0.77 19.79
N THR A 102 1.89 1.26 21.03
CA THR A 102 2.89 2.10 21.71
C THR A 102 4.24 1.42 21.96
N SER A 103 4.28 0.09 21.88
CA SER A 103 5.49 -0.74 21.93
C SER A 103 6.32 -0.68 20.65
N ILE A 104 5.74 -0.25 19.53
CA ILE A 104 6.42 -0.03 18.25
C ILE A 104 6.80 1.44 18.17
N LYS A 105 8.11 1.72 18.17
CA LYS A 105 8.63 3.09 18.11
C LYS A 105 9.00 3.48 16.67
N PRO A 106 8.77 4.74 16.27
CA PRO A 106 9.25 5.24 14.99
C PRO A 106 10.78 5.28 14.98
N SER A 107 11.36 5.31 13.78
CA SER A 107 12.80 5.51 13.61
C SER A 107 13.20 6.91 14.08
N ALA A 108 14.32 6.99 14.80
CA ALA A 108 14.83 8.24 15.37
C ALA A 108 15.53 9.10 14.30
N LEU A 109 14.74 9.71 13.41
CA LEU A 109 15.23 10.65 12.41
C LEU A 109 15.47 12.02 13.07
N LYS A 110 16.60 12.67 12.74
CA LYS A 110 17.04 13.92 13.38
C LYS A 110 16.13 15.11 13.07
N ASP A 111 15.52 15.10 11.90
CA ASP A 111 14.65 16.15 11.38
C ASP A 111 13.16 15.78 11.55
N TRP A 112 12.87 15.03 12.60
CA TRP A 112 11.51 14.68 12.97
C TRP A 112 10.66 15.92 13.27
N ASP A 113 9.56 16.09 12.56
CA ASP A 113 8.59 17.13 12.84
C ASP A 113 7.67 16.70 14.01
N TYR A 114 7.86 17.33 15.16
CA TYR A 114 7.06 17.09 16.35
C TYR A 114 5.62 17.61 16.21
N TYR A 115 5.40 18.62 15.36
CA TYR A 115 4.11 19.31 15.21
C TYR A 115 3.33 18.83 13.98
N ILE A 116 3.77 17.75 13.34
CA ILE A 116 3.09 17.17 12.18
C ILE A 116 1.60 16.96 12.49
N GLU A 117 0.74 17.55 11.66
CA GLU A 117 -0.69 17.35 11.75
C GLU A 117 -1.07 15.99 11.18
N ASN A 118 -1.97 15.27 11.85
CA ASN A 118 -2.45 13.95 11.41
C ASN A 118 -1.33 12.94 11.07
N PRO A 119 -0.38 12.70 12.00
CA PRO A 119 0.75 11.82 11.75
C PRO A 119 0.31 10.42 11.33
N MET A 120 0.95 9.88 10.29
CA MET A 120 0.66 8.57 9.72
C MET A 120 1.92 7.94 9.14
N THR A 121 1.96 6.62 9.04
CA THR A 121 3.01 5.88 8.32
C THR A 121 2.47 5.34 7.01
N HIS A 122 3.26 5.38 5.95
CA HIS A 122 2.89 4.81 4.66
C HIS A 122 3.15 3.30 4.69
N ILE A 123 2.08 2.52 4.45
CA ILE A 123 2.14 1.06 4.42
C ILE A 123 2.62 0.61 3.04
N ILE A 124 1.96 1.06 1.97
CA ILE A 124 2.34 0.68 0.61
C ILE A 124 1.57 1.53 -0.41
N ALA A 125 2.13 1.67 -1.61
CA ALA A 125 1.39 2.09 -2.77
C ALA A 125 1.00 0.88 -3.65
N ILE A 126 -0.25 0.85 -4.14
CA ILE A 126 -0.79 -0.23 -4.97
C ILE A 126 -1.05 0.33 -6.37
N ALA A 127 -0.18 0.02 -7.32
CA ALA A 127 -0.31 0.50 -8.70
C ALA A 127 -1.28 -0.35 -9.51
N MET A 128 -2.13 0.34 -10.27
CA MET A 128 -3.24 -0.21 -11.03
C MET A 128 -3.04 0.04 -12.52
N ASN A 129 -3.32 -0.96 -13.36
CA ASN A 129 -3.39 -0.77 -14.80
C ASN A 129 -4.75 -0.21 -15.23
N GLN A 130 -4.87 0.15 -16.51
CA GLN A 130 -6.11 0.67 -17.12
C GLN A 130 -7.31 -0.32 -17.05
N MET A 131 -7.05 -1.61 -16.85
CA MET A 131 -8.09 -2.62 -16.67
C MET A 131 -8.58 -2.72 -15.22
N GLY A 132 -8.02 -1.94 -14.29
CA GLY A 132 -8.36 -1.97 -12.87
C GLY A 132 -7.76 -3.15 -12.12
N GLN A 133 -6.66 -3.72 -12.61
CA GLN A 133 -5.92 -4.79 -11.94
C GLN A 133 -4.70 -4.24 -11.22
N PRO A 134 -4.36 -4.76 -10.01
CA PRO A 134 -3.13 -4.40 -9.33
C PRO A 134 -1.93 -5.07 -10.03
N ILE A 135 -0.92 -4.28 -10.38
CA ILE A 135 0.23 -4.72 -11.20
C ILE A 135 1.57 -4.67 -10.47
N ARG A 136 1.73 -3.78 -9.49
CA ARG A 136 2.95 -3.69 -8.66
C ARG A 136 2.64 -3.04 -7.32
N LEU A 137 3.50 -3.33 -6.35
CA LEU A 137 3.53 -2.68 -5.04
C LEU A 137 4.85 -1.93 -4.90
N PHE A 138 4.83 -0.74 -4.31
CA PHE A 138 6.04 0.02 -4.08
C PHE A 138 5.99 0.88 -2.82
N THR A 139 7.18 1.18 -2.29
CA THR A 139 7.36 2.14 -1.21
C THR A 139 7.89 3.45 -1.76
N VAL A 140 7.50 4.55 -1.12
CA VAL A 140 7.94 5.89 -1.49
C VAL A 140 8.77 6.49 -0.37
N ASN A 141 9.46 7.56 -0.69
CA ASN A 141 10.25 8.32 0.27
C ASN A 141 9.36 9.18 1.17
N ARG A 142 9.88 9.50 2.36
CA ARG A 142 9.19 10.33 3.35
C ARG A 142 8.80 11.70 2.80
N TRP A 143 9.60 12.31 1.91
CA TRP A 143 9.21 13.60 1.32
C TRP A 143 7.97 13.52 0.43
N VAL A 144 7.61 12.33 -0.07
CA VAL A 144 6.40 12.12 -0.90
C VAL A 144 5.14 12.14 -0.04
N THR A 145 5.21 11.52 1.14
CA THR A 145 4.04 11.23 1.99
C THR A 145 4.01 12.01 3.29
N SER A 146 5.09 12.74 3.61
CA SER A 146 5.34 13.33 4.92
C SER A 146 5.17 12.31 6.06
N GLU A 147 5.48 11.04 5.81
CA GLU A 147 5.18 9.98 6.77
C GLU A 147 6.05 10.03 8.03
N ILE A 148 5.52 9.45 9.08
CA ILE A 148 6.32 8.93 10.17
C ILE A 148 7.02 7.66 9.69
N TRP A 149 8.35 7.67 9.77
CA TRP A 149 9.15 6.52 9.38
C TRP A 149 9.14 5.43 10.45
N TYR A 150 8.71 4.22 10.07
CA TYR A 150 8.88 3.00 10.85
C TYR A 150 9.74 2.01 10.08
N ASP A 151 10.63 1.31 10.78
CA ASP A 151 11.47 0.27 10.18
C ASP A 151 10.67 -0.96 9.70
N ALA A 152 11.29 -1.72 8.81
CA ALA A 152 10.74 -2.93 8.24
C ALA A 152 10.52 -4.06 9.26
N SER A 153 11.20 -4.02 10.41
CA SER A 153 11.12 -5.08 11.42
C SER A 153 9.73 -5.12 12.08
N ASN A 154 9.04 -3.98 12.11
CA ASN A 154 7.73 -3.84 12.71
C ASN A 154 6.58 -3.80 11.70
N MET A 155 6.85 -3.70 10.40
CA MET A 155 5.82 -3.51 9.38
C MET A 155 4.75 -4.61 9.39
N SER A 156 5.14 -5.88 9.53
CA SER A 156 4.16 -6.98 9.61
C SER A 156 3.24 -6.91 10.84
N LYS A 157 3.67 -6.26 11.93
CA LYS A 157 2.85 -6.00 13.12
C LYS A 157 1.94 -4.79 12.92
N ILE A 158 2.44 -3.75 12.23
CA ILE A 158 1.66 -2.56 11.85
C ILE A 158 0.49 -2.99 10.95
N ILE A 159 0.76 -3.77 9.89
CA ILE A 159 -0.26 -4.27 8.94
C ILE A 159 -1.39 -5.03 9.64
N LYS A 160 -1.13 -5.78 10.72
CA LYS A 160 -2.19 -6.48 11.47
C LYS A 160 -3.28 -5.55 12.02
N ASN A 161 -2.98 -4.27 12.22
CA ASN A 161 -3.92 -3.26 12.70
C ASN A 161 -4.59 -2.48 11.56
N TYR A 162 -4.23 -2.74 10.30
CA TYR A 162 -4.87 -2.12 9.15
C TYR A 162 -6.23 -2.77 8.91
N GLN A 163 -7.30 -2.10 9.34
CA GLN A 163 -8.68 -2.58 9.24
C GLN A 163 -9.58 -1.41 8.81
N LEU A 164 -10.52 -1.62 7.92
CA LEU A 164 -11.46 -0.61 7.44
C LEU A 164 -12.88 -1.06 7.78
N ASN A 165 -13.32 -0.71 8.99
CA ASN A 165 -14.62 -1.10 9.55
C ASN A 165 -15.70 -0.03 9.30
N LEU A 166 -15.63 0.66 8.17
CA LEU A 166 -16.55 1.74 7.79
C LEU A 166 -17.88 1.14 7.33
N THR A 167 -18.84 1.02 8.24
CA THR A 167 -20.14 0.40 7.95
C THR A 167 -21.03 1.29 7.08
N HIS A 168 -21.87 0.65 6.24
CA HIS A 168 -22.98 1.25 5.50
C HIS A 168 -22.64 2.42 4.55
N SER A 169 -21.39 2.53 4.10
CA SER A 169 -21.02 3.51 3.06
C SER A 169 -21.02 2.87 1.66
N TYR A 170 -21.31 3.66 0.62
CA TYR A 170 -21.15 3.21 -0.78
C TYR A 170 -19.80 2.53 -0.98
N TRP A 171 -18.74 3.12 -0.42
CA TRP A 171 -17.32 2.73 -0.56
C TRP A 171 -16.91 1.47 0.21
N SER A 172 -17.78 0.85 1.00
CA SER A 172 -17.40 -0.33 1.81
C SER A 172 -16.84 -1.48 0.96
N VAL A 173 -17.31 -1.62 -0.28
CA VAL A 173 -16.79 -2.62 -1.24
C VAL A 173 -15.32 -2.34 -1.57
N LEU A 174 -14.96 -1.08 -1.79
CA LEU A 174 -13.58 -0.68 -2.05
C LEU A 174 -12.71 -0.78 -0.79
N ASP A 175 -13.27 -0.44 0.37
CA ASP A 175 -12.60 -0.58 1.66
C ASP A 175 -12.19 -2.05 1.89
N HIS A 176 -13.11 -2.99 1.68
CA HIS A 176 -12.83 -4.43 1.75
C HIS A 176 -11.78 -4.88 0.72
N TRP A 177 -11.82 -4.34 -0.51
CA TRP A 177 -10.82 -4.66 -1.52
C TRP A 177 -9.41 -4.20 -1.10
N VAL A 178 -9.26 -2.95 -0.66
CA VAL A 178 -7.97 -2.38 -0.24
C VAL A 178 -7.44 -3.12 0.97
N GLU A 179 -8.25 -3.32 2.01
CA GLU A 179 -7.84 -4.11 3.18
C GLU A 179 -7.39 -5.51 2.79
N GLY A 180 -8.17 -6.20 1.94
CA GLY A 180 -7.85 -7.53 1.46
C GLY A 180 -6.50 -7.59 0.76
N ILE A 181 -6.19 -6.63 -0.13
CA ILE A 181 -4.90 -6.55 -0.81
C ILE A 181 -3.76 -6.35 0.20
N ILE A 182 -3.92 -5.43 1.16
CA ILE A 182 -2.91 -5.15 2.18
C ILE A 182 -2.58 -6.41 2.99
N HIS A 183 -3.60 -7.17 3.40
CA HIS A 183 -3.36 -8.39 4.16
C HIS A 183 -2.86 -9.54 3.29
N LEU A 184 -3.43 -9.78 2.10
CA LEU A 184 -3.02 -10.86 1.21
C LEU A 184 -1.56 -10.75 0.77
N PHE A 185 -1.08 -9.52 0.54
CA PHE A 185 0.29 -9.23 0.11
C PHE A 185 1.24 -8.86 1.26
N THR A 186 0.87 -9.14 2.52
CA THR A 186 1.74 -8.88 3.70
C THR A 186 3.19 -9.39 3.52
N PRO A 187 3.45 -10.60 2.97
CA PRO A 187 4.83 -11.07 2.75
C PRO A 187 5.63 -10.15 1.82
N GLN A 188 5.03 -9.72 0.71
CA GLN A 188 5.62 -8.80 -0.26
C GLN A 188 5.85 -7.42 0.35
N ILE A 189 4.85 -6.86 1.03
CA ILE A 189 4.96 -5.54 1.68
C ILE A 189 6.09 -5.56 2.71
N THR A 190 6.17 -6.61 3.55
CA THR A 190 7.25 -6.76 4.53
C THR A 190 8.62 -6.86 3.84
N TRP A 191 8.73 -7.56 2.72
CA TRP A 191 9.97 -7.64 1.96
C TRP A 191 10.34 -6.28 1.33
N LEU A 192 9.37 -5.55 0.77
CA LEU A 192 9.56 -4.23 0.19
C LEU A 192 10.09 -3.21 1.19
N HIS A 193 9.56 -3.21 2.42
CA HIS A 193 10.09 -2.36 3.48
C HIS A 193 11.53 -2.72 3.85
N ARG A 194 11.91 -4.00 3.83
CA ARG A 194 13.32 -4.39 4.06
C ARG A 194 14.23 -3.89 2.94
N GLN A 195 13.75 -3.88 1.70
CA GLN A 195 14.53 -3.33 0.58
C GLN A 195 14.62 -1.80 0.64
N ARG A 196 13.53 -1.14 1.00
CA ARG A 196 13.49 0.29 1.28
C ARG A 196 14.55 0.67 2.32
N ASP A 197 14.55 -0.01 3.46
CA ASP A 197 15.49 0.29 4.55
C ASP A 197 16.95 0.04 4.13
N ARG A 198 17.23 -1.03 3.37
CA ARG A 198 18.56 -1.29 2.78
C ARG A 198 18.99 -0.19 1.81
N TYR A 199 18.08 0.24 0.94
CA TYR A 199 18.36 1.30 -0.02
C TYR A 199 18.64 2.63 0.68
N MET A 200 17.85 2.97 1.71
CA MET A 200 18.09 4.16 2.53
C MET A 200 19.44 4.08 3.25
N GLN A 201 19.79 2.94 3.84
CA GLN A 201 21.11 2.76 4.46
C GLN A 201 22.24 2.92 3.45
N HIS A 202 22.08 2.36 2.24
CA HIS A 202 23.08 2.52 1.18
C HIS A 202 23.28 3.99 0.77
N GLN A 203 22.21 4.78 0.71
CA GLN A 203 22.31 6.22 0.43
C GLN A 203 23.09 6.96 1.53
N ILE A 204 22.80 6.66 2.80
CA ILE A 204 23.54 7.20 3.95
C ILE A 204 25.02 6.84 3.86
N ASP A 205 25.33 5.57 3.63
CA ASP A 205 26.71 5.06 3.54
C ASP A 205 27.47 5.66 2.34
N SER A 206 26.75 6.05 1.28
CA SER A 206 27.29 6.69 0.09
C SER A 206 27.46 8.22 0.23
N GLY A 207 27.17 8.77 1.41
CA GLY A 207 27.38 10.19 1.73
C GLY A 207 26.15 11.08 1.51
N ASN A 208 24.97 10.52 1.24
CA ASN A 208 23.74 11.32 1.22
C ASN A 208 23.43 11.81 2.65
N VAL A 209 23.48 13.12 2.85
CA VAL A 209 23.32 13.75 4.17
C VAL A 209 21.92 13.51 4.75
N ASN A 210 20.89 13.50 3.90
CA ASN A 210 19.51 13.26 4.32
C ASN A 210 18.66 12.65 3.20
N PRO A 211 18.80 11.34 2.94
CA PRO A 211 18.07 10.69 1.85
C PRO A 211 16.55 10.73 2.04
N TYR A 212 16.05 10.93 3.26
CA TYR A 212 14.61 11.02 3.57
C TYR A 212 13.95 12.32 3.06
N THR A 213 14.76 13.27 2.57
CA THR A 213 14.31 14.54 1.99
C THR A 213 14.81 14.75 0.56
N ASP A 214 15.52 13.76 0.01
CA ASP A 214 16.11 13.82 -1.32
C ASP A 214 15.03 13.58 -2.39
N ARG A 215 14.69 14.64 -3.13
CA ARG A 215 13.65 14.63 -4.16
C ARG A 215 14.00 13.81 -5.41
N SER A 216 15.24 13.38 -5.56
CA SER A 216 15.62 12.44 -6.62
C SER A 216 15.25 10.99 -6.29
N LEU A 217 14.98 10.71 -5.01
CA LEU A 217 14.61 9.40 -4.49
C LEU A 217 13.11 9.37 -4.22
N GLU A 218 12.29 9.11 -5.24
CA GLU A 218 10.82 9.07 -5.10
C GLU A 218 10.35 7.69 -4.65
N GLU A 219 10.57 6.67 -5.48
CA GLU A 219 10.29 5.27 -5.17
C GLU A 219 11.55 4.56 -4.64
N LEU A 220 11.42 3.84 -3.54
CA LEU A 220 12.56 3.29 -2.81
C LEU A 220 12.67 1.76 -2.92
N SER A 221 11.56 1.10 -3.22
CA SER A 221 11.51 -0.33 -3.54
C SER A 221 10.22 -0.65 -4.26
N GLU A 222 10.26 -1.61 -5.18
CA GLU A 222 9.09 -2.06 -5.92
C GLU A 222 9.12 -3.57 -6.19
N LEU A 223 7.94 -4.13 -6.46
CA LEU A 223 7.75 -5.52 -6.83
C LEU A 223 6.50 -5.66 -7.70
N SER A 224 6.64 -6.24 -8.90
CA SER A 224 5.50 -6.65 -9.72
C SER A 224 4.68 -7.73 -9.02
N ILE A 225 3.36 -7.64 -9.09
CA ILE A 225 2.44 -8.60 -8.50
C ILE A 225 1.43 -9.12 -9.53
N ASP A 226 0.91 -10.30 -9.25
CA ASP A 226 -0.14 -10.94 -10.03
C ASP A 226 -1.13 -11.56 -9.04
N LEU A 227 -2.34 -11.01 -8.98
CA LEU A 227 -3.36 -11.43 -8.03
C LEU A 227 -3.75 -12.90 -8.23
N LYS A 228 -3.79 -13.38 -9.47
CA LYS A 228 -4.14 -14.78 -9.76
C LYS A 228 -3.07 -15.71 -9.20
N LYS A 229 -1.78 -15.44 -9.48
CA LYS A 229 -0.67 -16.23 -8.93
C LYS A 229 -0.62 -16.17 -7.40
N GLN A 230 -0.98 -15.03 -6.82
CA GLN A 230 -1.07 -14.88 -5.37
C GLN A 230 -2.15 -15.79 -4.78
N ILE A 231 -3.33 -15.86 -5.40
CA ILE A 231 -4.42 -16.75 -4.98
C ILE A 231 -4.03 -18.22 -5.17
N GLU A 232 -3.39 -18.57 -6.29
CA GLU A 232 -2.88 -19.92 -6.55
C GLU A 232 -1.90 -20.37 -5.46
N TRP A 233 -1.00 -19.50 -5.00
CA TRP A 233 -0.09 -19.78 -3.90
C TRP A 233 -0.81 -20.08 -2.57
N VAL A 234 -1.95 -19.43 -2.31
CA VAL A 234 -2.72 -19.66 -1.08
C VAL A 234 -3.42 -21.01 -1.12
N ILE A 235 -3.93 -21.44 -2.28
CA ILE A 235 -4.73 -22.67 -2.38
C ILE A 235 -3.89 -23.94 -2.55
N GLN A 236 -2.64 -23.84 -3.02
CA GLN A 236 -1.66 -24.94 -3.04
C GLN A 236 -1.38 -25.47 -1.63
#